data_AF-A0A8X6YZB3-F1
#
_entry.id   AF-A0A8X6YZB3-F1
#
_cell.length_a   1.000
_cell.length_b   1.000
_cell.length_c   1.000
_cell.angle_alpha   90.00
_cell.angle_beta   90.00
_cell.angle_gamma   90.00
#
_symmetry.space_group_name_H-M   'P 1'
#
loop_
_entity.id
_entity.type
_entity.pdbx_description
1 polymer ?
#
loop_
_entity_poly.entity_id
_entity_poly.type
_entity_poly.pdbx_seq_one_letter_code
_entity_poly.pdbx_strand_id
1 'polypeptide(L)'
;MKKFLLGVNSFTLVLCTVVFCLSGYAFGEGVAAFSAKDFLRTAALVRAPRAPAPATPLLTLYPLPWIANVITKVHSPTVETNVLISTDQAHVNNMDATGLVNFANAQLVLPVVAGAPVTGTAGQVVVIGGMPYIFDETRNTWISIDREMVWAARSGSVTNSYLRIFDGISSQATGYQVMRDSVITGLSVASSGNTWFIASSGGDFTSLSAALASPSVVNGDTLLLNSETFTIASQVNVNKSVTIRGCGPAAVVQTAGTAIDPVRVLYVTVGNVAIKNVTIKQRKTSNTSIESAIEVNAPGATGIAISGRVVVETMEFGIIMHAAEWSIENSTLEYQGPPNNNHRFIAVFGNNGNCRIVNTLFSPSNDPVPGRTVFCLLTASGGDTYNGSLLIDNNRQIGAGNLRQFITQEAFSGAPGALQLYVSNNTYTDLNGGITLFSGAGMLNLFSSISIINNHAFNGAGRGVVTLDGVGVGVNPGSTTWYMSGNTLVNPGVTAVGFADAMAAPGLMGYRTTVFAPLLIPFSTLVLPQPVTPSRYSLQVRRNGCSDVLTELPVYFDSAISTTQNVSVQAGDWLQFYLAGTIINPTAGIEFANQAPALVMI
;
A
#
# COMPACT_ATOMS: atom_id res chain seq x y z
N MET A 1 4.41 44.64 -31.06
CA MET A 1 3.14 45.24 -30.59
C MET A 1 2.33 44.19 -29.84
N LYS A 2 1.86 44.56 -28.64
CA LYS A 2 0.77 44.00 -27.82
C LYS A 2 0.83 42.55 -27.27
N LYS A 3 0.82 42.53 -25.92
CA LYS A 3 0.52 41.49 -24.92
C LYS A 3 -0.79 40.71 -25.14
N PHE A 4 -0.85 39.47 -24.66
CA PHE A 4 -1.81 38.93 -23.66
C PHE A 4 -1.31 37.53 -23.20
N LEU A 5 -0.80 37.41 -21.97
CA LEU A 5 -1.36 36.72 -20.79
C LEU A 5 -1.65 35.20 -20.96
N LEU A 6 -0.78 34.38 -20.36
CA LEU A 6 -1.09 33.03 -19.84
C LEU A 6 -0.35 32.86 -18.52
N GLY A 7 -1.11 32.57 -17.45
CA GLY A 7 -0.61 32.40 -16.10
C GLY A 7 0.23 31.13 -15.98
N VAL A 8 1.45 31.30 -15.47
CA VAL A 8 2.35 30.19 -15.14
C VAL A 8 2.32 30.03 -13.63
N ASN A 9 1.67 28.96 -13.15
CA ASN A 9 1.87 28.47 -11.79
C ASN A 9 3.35 28.08 -11.67
N SER A 10 4.11 28.89 -10.95
CA SER A 10 5.53 28.72 -10.75
C SER A 10 5.76 27.61 -9.73
N PHE A 11 6.33 26.49 -10.16
CA PHE A 11 7.07 25.61 -9.26
C PHE A 11 8.35 26.34 -8.85
N THR A 12 8.47 26.70 -7.57
CA THR A 12 9.71 27.24 -7.03
C THR A 12 10.70 26.08 -6.84
N LEU A 13 11.67 25.99 -7.75
CA LEU A 13 12.90 25.24 -7.50
C LEU A 13 13.72 26.04 -6.48
N VAL A 14 13.74 25.60 -5.21
CA VAL A 14 14.59 26.21 -4.18
C VAL A 14 16.00 25.66 -4.36
N LEU A 15 16.82 26.36 -5.13
CA LEU A 15 18.26 26.16 -5.14
C LEU A 15 18.83 26.77 -3.85
N CYS A 16 19.21 25.94 -2.89
CA CYS A 16 19.80 26.41 -1.64
C CYS A 16 21.25 26.83 -1.90
N THR A 17 21.49 28.12 -2.16
CA THR A 17 22.84 28.70 -2.15
C THR A 17 23.13 29.25 -0.76
N VAL A 18 24.06 28.63 -0.04
CA VAL A 18 24.60 29.16 1.22
C VAL A 18 25.52 30.34 0.88
N VAL A 19 25.14 31.55 1.28
CA VAL A 19 25.96 32.76 1.13
C VAL A 19 26.86 32.89 2.35
N PHE A 20 28.19 32.85 2.16
CA PHE A 20 29.16 33.21 3.20
C PHE A 20 29.30 34.73 3.28
N CYS A 21 28.98 35.33 4.43
CA CYS A 21 29.22 36.74 4.69
C CYS A 21 30.36 36.88 5.72
N LEU A 22 31.55 37.29 5.26
CA LEU A 22 32.62 37.80 6.12
C LEU A 22 32.35 39.29 6.33
N SER A 23 32.09 39.69 7.58
CA SER A 23 31.84 41.09 7.91
C SER A 23 33.13 41.85 8.21
N GLY A 24 33.21 43.08 7.70
CA GLY A 24 34.01 44.16 8.27
C GLY A 24 35.21 44.64 7.44
N TYR A 25 34.99 45.49 6.43
CA TYR A 25 35.81 46.69 6.18
C TYR A 25 35.04 47.63 5.21
N ALA A 26 34.87 48.89 5.61
CA ALA A 26 34.22 49.92 4.81
C ALA A 26 35.15 50.45 3.71
N PHE A 27 34.66 50.55 2.47
CA PHE A 27 35.16 51.48 1.46
C PHE A 27 33.97 52.08 0.70
N GLY A 28 34.06 53.38 0.45
CA GLY A 28 32.98 54.25 -0.01
C GLY A 28 32.57 54.11 -1.48
N GLU A 29 31.58 54.91 -1.82
CA GLU A 29 30.85 54.98 -3.08
C GLU A 29 31.76 55.09 -4.33
N GLY A 30 31.43 54.31 -5.37
CA GLY A 30 32.04 54.39 -6.70
C GLY A 30 31.51 53.31 -7.66
N VAL A 31 30.92 53.73 -8.78
CA VAL A 31 30.21 52.92 -9.79
C VAL A 31 31.14 52.02 -10.62
N ALA A 32 30.80 50.74 -10.84
CA ALA A 32 30.97 50.02 -12.11
C ALA A 32 30.29 48.63 -12.06
N ALA A 33 29.46 48.32 -13.06
CA ALA A 33 28.92 46.97 -13.28
C ALA A 33 30.05 46.05 -13.78
N PHE A 34 30.35 44.98 -13.04
CA PHE A 34 31.26 43.92 -13.46
C PHE A 34 30.48 42.66 -13.82
N SER A 35 30.79 42.07 -14.98
CA SER A 35 30.18 40.83 -15.45
C SER A 35 30.86 39.61 -14.82
N ALA A 36 30.10 38.53 -14.60
CA ALA A 36 30.50 37.30 -13.90
C ALA A 36 31.63 36.47 -14.55
N LYS A 37 32.35 37.01 -15.54
CA LYS A 37 33.35 36.27 -16.33
C LYS A 37 34.80 36.43 -15.86
N ASP A 38 35.11 37.41 -14.99
CA ASP A 38 36.50 37.75 -14.64
C ASP A 38 36.99 37.22 -13.27
N PHE A 39 36.18 36.43 -12.55
CA PHE A 39 36.56 35.95 -11.21
C PHE A 39 37.55 34.76 -11.20
N LEU A 40 37.94 34.23 -12.37
CA LEU A 40 38.71 32.97 -12.46
C LEU A 40 40.21 33.13 -12.74
N ARG A 41 40.79 34.33 -12.72
CA ARG A 41 42.23 34.49 -12.92
C ARG A 41 42.83 35.44 -11.89
N THR A 42 43.80 34.90 -11.14
CA THR A 42 44.76 35.60 -10.28
C THR A 42 44.34 35.85 -8.82
N ALA A 43 44.48 34.83 -7.96
CA ALA A 43 44.67 35.04 -6.53
C ALA A 43 46.13 34.68 -6.19
N ALA A 44 46.99 35.71 -6.15
CA ALA A 44 48.35 35.61 -5.66
C ALA A 44 48.34 35.45 -4.12
N LEU A 45 49.17 34.53 -3.64
CA LEU A 45 49.37 34.23 -2.23
C LEU A 45 50.09 35.41 -1.54
N VAL A 46 49.39 36.17 -0.69
CA VAL A 46 50.02 37.07 0.28
C VAL A 46 49.69 36.57 1.68
N ARG A 47 50.70 36.05 2.39
CA ARG A 47 50.60 35.63 3.79
C ARG A 47 50.43 36.87 4.68
N ALA A 48 49.27 36.99 5.31
CA ALA A 48 49.07 37.90 6.44
C ALA A 48 49.63 37.28 7.75
N PRO A 49 50.05 38.10 8.73
CA PRO A 49 50.64 37.60 9.98
C PRO A 49 49.63 36.86 10.84
N ARG A 50 50.10 35.81 11.50
CA ARG A 50 49.34 34.89 12.35
C ARG A 50 48.79 35.61 13.58
N ALA A 51 47.48 35.90 13.60
CA ALA A 51 46.76 36.25 14.82
C ALA A 51 46.55 34.98 15.69
N PRO A 52 46.52 35.09 17.03
CA PRO A 52 46.26 33.95 17.91
C PRO A 52 44.87 33.37 17.64
N ALA A 53 44.77 32.04 17.61
CA ALA A 53 43.52 31.32 17.40
C ALA A 53 42.49 31.66 18.50
N PRO A 54 41.24 32.04 18.16
CA PRO A 54 40.16 32.01 19.13
C PRO A 54 39.87 30.55 19.48
N ALA A 55 39.58 30.30 20.77
CA ALA A 55 39.09 29.01 21.24
C ALA A 55 37.77 28.65 20.54
N THR A 56 37.69 27.41 20.05
CA THR A 56 36.53 26.72 19.46
C THR A 56 35.77 27.45 18.34
N PRO A 57 35.80 26.98 17.08
CA PRO A 57 34.98 27.56 16.01
C PRO A 57 33.50 27.27 16.27
N LEU A 58 32.74 28.29 16.66
CA LEU A 58 31.28 28.27 16.71
C LEU A 58 30.74 28.49 15.29
N LEU A 59 30.02 27.50 14.75
CA LEU A 59 29.24 27.68 13.53
C LEU A 59 27.94 28.42 13.90
N THR A 60 27.85 29.70 13.54
CA THR A 60 26.64 30.51 13.77
C THR A 60 25.71 30.38 12.56
N LEU A 61 24.58 29.68 12.72
CA LEU A 61 23.50 29.71 11.74
C LEU A 61 22.57 30.87 12.10
N TYR A 62 22.39 31.81 11.17
CA TYR A 62 21.34 32.83 11.28
C TYR A 62 20.05 32.24 10.69
N PRO A 63 19.05 31.87 11.50
CA PRO A 63 17.81 31.37 10.94
C PRO A 63 17.10 32.53 10.23
N LEU A 64 16.70 32.32 8.97
CA LEU A 64 15.61 33.10 8.40
C LEU A 64 14.34 32.79 9.24
N PRO A 65 13.44 33.77 9.49
CA PRO A 65 12.33 33.65 10.45
C PRO A 65 11.37 32.46 10.23
N TRP A 66 11.42 31.80 9.07
CA TRP A 66 10.55 30.69 8.71
C TRP A 66 11.13 29.29 9.02
N ILE A 67 12.44 29.17 9.31
CA ILE A 67 13.06 27.88 9.70
C ILE A 67 12.77 27.53 11.16
N ALA A 68 12.59 28.53 12.03
CA ALA A 68 12.26 28.32 13.45
C ALA A 68 10.93 27.58 13.68
N ASN A 69 9.97 27.69 12.74
CA ASN A 69 8.68 27.01 12.80
C ASN A 69 8.70 25.55 12.32
N VAL A 70 9.78 25.10 11.67
CA VAL A 70 9.88 23.73 11.14
C VAL A 70 10.39 22.75 12.19
N ILE A 71 11.26 23.19 13.11
CA ILE A 71 11.84 22.31 14.13
C ILE A 71 10.85 22.03 15.28
N THR A 72 9.90 22.92 15.56
CA THR A 72 8.85 22.72 16.57
C THR A 72 7.70 21.82 16.12
N LYS A 73 7.52 21.58 14.82
CA LYS A 73 6.33 20.86 14.30
C LYS A 73 6.56 19.38 13.98
N VAL A 74 7.80 18.89 14.09
CA VAL A 74 8.15 17.51 13.67
C VAL A 74 8.03 16.49 14.83
N HIS A 75 7.92 16.90 16.10
CA HIS A 75 7.76 15.92 17.20
C HIS A 75 6.73 16.31 18.28
N SER A 76 5.63 15.55 18.26
CA SER A 76 4.68 15.20 19.34
C SER A 76 3.26 15.79 19.23
N PRO A 77 2.21 14.94 19.05
CA PRO A 77 0.81 15.34 19.22
C PRO A 77 0.36 15.42 20.68
N THR A 78 1.21 15.07 21.65
CA THR A 78 0.79 14.99 23.06
C THR A 78 1.93 15.35 23.99
N VAL A 79 1.68 16.37 24.82
CA VAL A 79 2.55 16.92 25.88
C VAL A 79 3.60 17.92 25.36
N GLU A 80 3.20 19.19 25.36
CA GLU A 80 4.14 20.31 25.46
C GLU A 80 4.89 20.18 26.79
N THR A 81 6.19 19.93 26.74
CA THR A 81 7.17 20.48 27.71
C THR A 81 8.60 20.16 27.27
N ASN A 82 9.42 21.22 27.35
CA ASN A 82 10.88 21.27 27.31
C ASN A 82 11.56 21.38 25.93
N VAL A 83 11.38 22.60 25.40
CA VAL A 83 12.42 23.49 24.86
C VAL A 83 13.85 22.96 25.03
N LEU A 84 14.58 22.89 23.90
CA LEU A 84 16.04 22.83 23.81
C LEU A 84 16.65 24.02 24.57
N ILE A 85 16.85 23.88 25.88
CA ILE A 85 17.60 24.84 26.69
C ILE A 85 19.06 24.41 26.61
N SER A 86 19.90 25.21 25.95
CA SER A 86 21.34 25.12 26.14
C SER A 86 21.61 25.31 27.64
N THR A 87 22.40 24.43 28.24
CA THR A 87 22.80 24.52 29.66
C THR A 87 23.77 25.67 29.92
N ASP A 88 23.94 26.58 28.96
CA ASP A 88 24.75 27.77 29.12
C ASP A 88 23.95 28.82 29.91
N GLN A 89 24.36 29.02 31.16
CA GLN A 89 23.71 29.87 32.16
C GLN A 89 23.60 31.36 31.74
N ALA A 90 24.23 31.74 30.62
CA ALA A 90 24.17 33.07 30.03
C ALA A 90 22.83 33.43 29.36
N HIS A 91 21.97 32.46 29.02
CA HIS A 91 20.74 32.72 28.23
C HIS A 91 19.45 32.88 29.05
N VAL A 92 19.50 32.76 30.38
CA VAL A 92 18.34 32.92 31.29
C VAL A 92 17.87 34.39 31.39
N ASN A 93 18.64 35.34 30.86
CA ASN A 93 18.32 36.78 30.92
C ASN A 93 17.40 37.28 29.78
N ASN A 94 16.83 36.39 28.96
CA ASN A 94 16.00 36.74 27.79
C ASN A 94 14.53 36.31 27.92
N MET A 95 14.02 36.20 29.14
CA MET A 95 12.57 36.13 29.39
C MET A 95 12.00 37.54 29.32
N ASP A 96 10.96 37.74 28.50
CA ASP A 96 10.19 38.97 28.56
C ASP A 96 9.38 39.05 29.88
N ALA A 97 8.74 40.20 30.12
CA ALA A 97 7.96 40.44 31.34
C ALA A 97 6.73 39.50 31.50
N THR A 98 6.45 38.63 30.53
CA THR A 98 5.37 37.64 30.57
C THR A 98 5.87 36.21 30.87
N GLY A 99 7.19 36.03 31.06
CA GLY A 99 7.79 34.72 31.31
C GLY A 99 7.96 33.87 30.05
N LEU A 100 7.80 34.46 28.86
CA LEU A 100 8.04 33.80 27.58
C LEU A 100 9.47 34.11 27.11
N VAL A 101 10.17 33.08 26.66
CA VAL A 101 11.51 33.21 26.06
C VAL A 101 11.38 33.96 24.75
N ASN A 102 12.08 35.09 24.62
CA ASN A 102 12.08 35.86 23.38
C ASN A 102 12.94 35.12 22.31
N PHE A 103 12.31 34.22 21.56
CA PHE A 103 12.96 33.46 20.49
C PHE A 103 13.40 34.31 19.29
N ALA A 104 13.07 35.61 19.24
CA ALA A 104 13.44 36.48 18.11
C ALA A 104 14.96 36.64 17.95
N ASN A 105 15.75 36.38 19.02
CA ASN A 105 17.21 36.52 19.02
C ASN A 105 17.96 35.31 19.64
N ALA A 106 17.28 34.19 19.92
CA ALA A 106 17.93 33.03 20.52
C ALA A 106 18.77 32.28 19.46
N GLN A 107 20.09 32.33 19.59
CA GLN A 107 20.99 31.55 18.73
C GLN A 107 20.88 30.07 19.09
N LEU A 108 20.55 29.22 18.12
CA LEU A 108 20.65 27.77 18.27
C LEU A 108 22.13 27.38 18.16
N VAL A 109 22.76 27.15 19.31
CA VAL A 109 24.15 26.66 19.38
C VAL A 109 24.13 25.14 19.40
N LEU A 110 24.61 24.52 18.31
CA LEU A 110 24.79 23.07 18.24
C LEU A 110 26.18 22.70 18.78
N PRO A 111 26.30 21.68 19.65
CA PRO A 111 27.58 21.26 20.20
C PRO A 111 28.48 20.70 19.11
N VAL A 112 29.67 21.27 18.95
CA VAL A 112 30.72 20.77 18.05
C VAL A 112 31.60 19.80 18.82
N VAL A 113 31.69 18.55 18.36
CA VAL A 113 32.43 17.47 19.02
C VAL A 113 33.39 16.80 18.04
N ALA A 114 34.49 16.25 18.56
CA ALA A 114 35.56 15.67 17.73
C ALA A 114 35.19 14.31 17.11
N GLY A 115 34.17 13.64 17.65
CA GLY A 115 33.67 12.34 17.18
C GLY A 115 32.33 12.00 17.82
N ALA A 116 31.71 10.91 17.38
CA ALA A 116 30.41 10.48 17.88
C ALA A 116 30.45 10.24 19.41
N PRO A 117 29.56 10.87 20.20
CA PRO A 117 29.40 10.54 21.61
C PRO A 117 29.06 9.06 21.80
N VAL A 118 29.67 8.43 22.81
CA VAL A 118 29.49 7.00 23.11
C VAL A 118 28.04 6.67 23.51
N THR A 119 27.35 7.65 24.09
CA THR A 119 25.93 7.56 24.45
C THR A 119 25.18 8.73 23.81
N GLY A 120 23.93 8.50 23.43
CA GLY A 120 23.04 9.53 22.93
C GLY A 120 21.65 9.36 23.52
N THR A 121 20.91 10.46 23.55
CA THR A 121 19.47 10.45 23.85
C THR A 121 18.70 10.78 22.57
N ALA A 122 17.50 10.24 22.42
CA ALA A 122 16.65 10.50 21.26
C ALA A 122 16.54 12.00 20.96
N GLY A 123 16.77 12.38 19.70
CA GLY A 123 16.70 13.77 19.27
C GLY A 123 17.92 14.64 19.63
N GLN A 124 18.95 14.08 20.29
CA GLN A 124 20.19 14.80 20.54
C GLN A 124 20.91 15.08 19.21
N VAL A 125 21.36 16.33 19.01
CA VAL A 125 22.07 16.78 17.80
C VAL A 125 23.48 17.24 18.16
N VAL A 126 24.47 16.85 17.34
CA VAL A 126 25.87 17.28 17.45
C VAL A 126 26.43 17.63 16.08
N VAL A 127 27.52 18.39 16.04
CA VAL A 127 28.27 18.69 14.81
C VAL A 127 29.63 18.01 14.89
N ILE A 128 29.96 17.13 13.95
CA ILE A 128 31.23 16.39 13.87
C ILE A 128 31.85 16.67 12.51
N GLY A 129 33.10 17.15 12.49
CA GLY A 129 33.79 17.45 11.24
C GLY A 129 33.03 18.43 10.33
N GLY A 130 32.23 19.33 10.92
CA GLY A 130 31.41 20.31 10.19
C GLY A 130 30.05 19.78 9.68
N MET A 131 29.71 18.51 9.92
CA MET A 131 28.43 17.91 9.53
C MET A 131 27.54 17.69 10.75
N PRO A 132 26.24 18.04 10.70
CA PRO A 132 25.32 17.77 11.79
C PRO A 132 24.85 16.31 11.79
N TYR A 133 24.81 15.72 12.99
CA TYR A 133 24.36 14.36 13.25
C TYR A 133 23.27 14.39 14.32
N ILE A 134 22.30 13.50 14.19
CA ILE A 134 21.26 13.23 15.17
C ILE A 134 21.41 11.81 15.71
N PHE A 135 21.17 11.64 17.00
CA PHE A 135 21.12 10.33 17.60
C PHE A 135 19.79 9.65 17.30
N ASP A 136 19.87 8.53 16.60
CA ASP A 136 18.73 7.70 16.26
C ASP A 136 18.58 6.59 17.30
N GLU A 137 17.60 6.75 18.19
CA GLU A 137 17.33 5.79 19.26
C GLU A 137 16.91 4.41 18.74
N THR A 138 16.22 4.36 17.59
CA THR A 138 15.74 3.11 17.01
C THR A 138 16.91 2.27 16.52
N ARG A 139 17.98 2.94 16.04
CA ARG A 139 19.19 2.31 15.51
C ARG A 139 20.36 2.32 16.50
N ASN A 140 20.22 2.98 17.64
CA ASN A 140 21.28 3.24 18.63
C ASN A 140 22.58 3.75 17.98
N THR A 141 22.45 4.69 17.04
CA THR A 141 23.59 5.20 16.26
C THR A 141 23.44 6.66 15.89
N TRP A 142 24.57 7.34 15.70
CA TRP A 142 24.61 8.73 15.24
C TRP A 142 24.61 8.76 13.72
N ILE A 143 23.55 9.32 13.15
CA ILE A 143 23.36 9.44 11.70
C ILE A 143 23.34 10.90 11.27
N SER A 144 23.87 11.18 10.08
CA SER A 144 23.84 12.53 9.55
C SER A 144 22.39 13.00 9.38
N ILE A 145 22.17 14.27 9.69
CA ILE A 145 20.90 14.93 9.35
C ILE A 145 20.79 15.10 7.84
N ASP A 146 21.94 15.35 7.19
CA ASP A 146 22.02 15.32 5.73
C ASP A 146 21.79 13.90 5.21
N ARG A 147 21.03 13.79 4.12
CA ARG A 147 20.63 12.52 3.53
C ARG A 147 21.01 12.51 2.06
N GLU A 148 21.65 11.44 1.65
CA GLU A 148 22.00 11.23 0.27
C GLU A 148 21.00 10.28 -0.36
N MET A 149 20.58 10.61 -1.58
CA MET A 149 19.64 9.83 -2.36
C MET A 149 20.26 9.41 -3.67
N VAL A 150 20.15 8.12 -3.98
CA VAL A 150 20.57 7.54 -5.25
C VAL A 150 19.37 6.97 -5.95
N TRP A 151 19.20 7.36 -7.20
CA TRP A 151 18.10 6.91 -8.03
C TRP A 151 18.60 5.97 -9.12
N ALA A 152 17.84 4.92 -9.37
CA ALA A 152 18.06 4.01 -10.49
C ALA A 152 16.74 3.79 -11.22
N ALA A 153 16.78 3.78 -12.54
CA ALA A 153 15.60 3.54 -13.35
C ALA A 153 15.90 2.49 -14.44
N ARG A 154 14.83 2.00 -15.07
CA ARG A 154 14.93 1.12 -16.23
C ARG A 154 13.94 1.59 -17.28
N SER A 155 14.35 1.51 -18.54
CA SER A 155 13.46 1.46 -19.69
C SER A 155 13.52 0.08 -20.34
N GLY A 156 12.37 -0.44 -20.77
CA GLY A 156 12.24 -1.69 -21.53
C GLY A 156 11.67 -2.87 -20.74
N SER A 157 11.24 -3.89 -21.47
CA SER A 157 10.44 -5.03 -21.02
C SER A 157 11.28 -6.24 -20.56
N VAL A 158 12.32 -6.02 -19.77
CA VAL A 158 13.19 -7.09 -19.25
C VAL A 158 12.76 -7.48 -17.84
N THR A 159 12.67 -8.77 -17.51
CA THR A 159 12.50 -9.24 -16.13
C THR A 159 13.85 -9.50 -15.45
N ASN A 160 13.90 -9.51 -14.11
CA ASN A 160 15.06 -10.02 -13.37
C ASN A 160 16.38 -9.32 -13.75
N SER A 161 16.40 -7.98 -13.68
CA SER A 161 17.52 -7.18 -14.17
C SER A 161 17.99 -6.14 -13.17
N TYR A 162 19.26 -5.79 -13.26
CA TYR A 162 19.79 -4.59 -12.61
C TYR A 162 19.16 -3.32 -13.21
N LEU A 163 18.86 -2.34 -12.36
CA LEU A 163 18.42 -0.99 -12.77
C LEU A 163 19.64 -0.15 -13.15
N ARG A 164 19.42 1.01 -13.78
CA ARG A 164 20.46 1.89 -14.34
C ARG A 164 20.49 3.21 -13.56
N ILE A 165 21.65 3.60 -13.05
CA ILE A 165 21.78 4.76 -12.13
C ILE A 165 22.06 6.06 -12.92
N PHE A 166 22.84 6.02 -14.00
CA PHE A 166 23.18 7.17 -14.85
C PHE A 166 23.42 6.76 -16.32
N ASP A 167 23.07 7.61 -17.29
CA ASP A 167 23.35 7.47 -18.74
C ASP A 167 23.03 6.09 -19.36
N GLY A 168 22.07 5.39 -18.78
CA GLY A 168 21.66 4.07 -19.24
C GLY A 168 22.64 2.93 -18.90
N ILE A 169 23.64 3.13 -18.05
CA ILE A 169 24.57 2.06 -17.66
C ILE A 169 23.96 1.24 -16.52
N SER A 170 24.03 -0.10 -16.64
CA SER A 170 23.55 -1.03 -15.61
C SER A 170 24.27 -0.79 -14.28
N SER A 171 23.52 -0.73 -13.18
CA SER A 171 24.08 -0.67 -11.83
C SER A 171 24.98 -1.85 -11.49
N GLN A 172 24.85 -2.99 -12.20
CA GLN A 172 25.80 -4.09 -12.07
C GLN A 172 27.23 -3.67 -12.43
N ALA A 173 27.38 -2.78 -13.41
CA ALA A 173 28.68 -2.32 -13.91
C ALA A 173 29.16 -1.04 -13.20
N THR A 174 28.23 -0.17 -12.82
CA THR A 174 28.53 1.17 -12.29
C THR A 174 27.66 1.49 -11.09
N GLY A 175 27.63 0.61 -10.09
CA GLY A 175 26.85 0.81 -8.86
C GLY A 175 27.11 2.19 -8.23
N TYR A 176 26.40 2.53 -7.17
CA TYR A 176 26.74 3.73 -6.43
C TYR A 176 27.80 3.40 -5.37
N GLN A 177 28.96 4.02 -5.48
CA GLN A 177 30.01 3.88 -4.48
C GLN A 177 29.71 4.74 -3.25
N VAL A 178 29.58 4.10 -2.09
CA VAL A 178 29.34 4.80 -0.83
C VAL A 178 30.63 5.51 -0.38
N MET A 179 30.56 6.81 -0.11
CA MET A 179 31.74 7.61 0.24
C MET A 179 32.16 7.51 1.72
N ARG A 180 31.24 7.13 2.61
CA ARG A 180 31.46 6.99 4.06
C ARG A 180 30.63 5.83 4.60
N ASP A 181 31.02 5.29 5.75
CA ASP A 181 30.16 4.34 6.46
C ASP A 181 28.78 4.95 6.64
N SER A 182 27.75 4.21 6.23
CA SER A 182 26.39 4.73 6.11
C SER A 182 25.37 3.70 6.53
N VAL A 183 24.15 4.17 6.80
CA VAL A 183 22.98 3.32 6.97
C VAL A 183 22.01 3.63 5.85
N ILE A 184 21.55 2.61 5.13
CA ILE A 184 20.39 2.72 4.26
C ILE A 184 19.19 2.95 5.16
N THR A 185 18.57 4.12 5.07
CA THR A 185 17.45 4.55 5.91
C THR A 185 16.12 4.48 5.19
N GLY A 186 16.13 4.43 3.86
CA GLY A 186 14.92 4.36 3.04
C GLY A 186 15.15 3.61 1.74
N LEU A 187 14.15 2.84 1.33
CA LEU A 187 14.02 2.33 -0.04
C LEU A 187 12.72 2.85 -0.61
N SER A 188 12.77 3.36 -1.85
CA SER A 188 11.59 3.76 -2.60
C SER A 188 11.57 3.11 -3.98
N VAL A 189 10.37 2.83 -4.49
CA VAL A 189 10.18 2.35 -5.86
C VAL A 189 8.84 2.81 -6.39
N ALA A 190 8.81 3.20 -7.66
CA ALA A 190 7.62 3.59 -8.39
C ALA A 190 7.67 3.00 -9.81
N SER A 191 6.56 2.51 -10.32
CA SER A 191 6.44 2.12 -11.73
C SER A 191 6.26 3.35 -12.62
N SER A 192 7.08 3.50 -13.66
CA SER A 192 7.04 4.54 -14.68
C SER A 192 6.43 4.00 -15.99
N GLY A 193 5.11 3.91 -16.01
CA GLY A 193 4.36 3.99 -17.27
C GLY A 193 3.96 5.43 -17.55
N ASN A 194 3.55 5.71 -18.78
CA ASN A 194 2.94 7.00 -19.09
C ASN A 194 1.62 7.14 -18.34
N THR A 195 1.27 8.35 -17.93
CA THR A 195 -0.08 8.66 -17.44
C THR A 195 -0.86 9.28 -18.59
N TRP A 196 -1.94 8.63 -18.98
CA TRP A 196 -2.88 9.11 -19.98
C TRP A 196 -4.11 9.67 -19.29
N PHE A 197 -4.40 10.94 -19.50
CA PHE A 197 -5.56 11.59 -18.92
C PHE A 197 -6.79 11.30 -19.76
N ILE A 198 -7.83 10.75 -19.13
CA ILE A 198 -9.09 10.39 -19.78
C ILE A 198 -10.16 11.35 -19.29
N ALA A 199 -10.70 12.13 -20.22
CA ALA A 199 -11.77 13.08 -19.94
C ALA A 199 -12.65 13.28 -21.17
N SER A 200 -13.95 13.53 -20.97
CA SER A 200 -14.89 13.83 -22.06
C SER A 200 -14.48 15.06 -22.88
N SER A 201 -13.74 15.99 -22.26
CA SER A 201 -13.12 17.15 -22.90
C SER A 201 -11.72 17.39 -22.33
N GLY A 202 -10.75 17.69 -23.20
CA GLY A 202 -9.39 18.04 -22.81
C GLY A 202 -8.50 16.88 -22.31
N GLY A 203 -8.99 15.63 -22.41
CA GLY A 203 -8.20 14.42 -22.15
C GLY A 203 -7.40 13.98 -23.38
N ASP A 204 -6.33 13.19 -23.13
CA ASP A 204 -5.60 12.47 -24.18
C ASP A 204 -6.52 11.46 -24.90
N PHE A 205 -7.48 10.91 -24.16
CA PHE A 205 -8.56 10.09 -24.69
C PHE A 205 -9.91 10.53 -24.13
N THR A 206 -10.96 10.42 -24.94
CA THR A 206 -12.33 10.75 -24.54
C THR A 206 -13.03 9.64 -23.76
N SER A 207 -12.49 8.42 -23.76
CA SER A 207 -13.04 7.28 -23.04
C SER A 207 -11.97 6.24 -22.70
N LEU A 208 -12.28 5.42 -21.69
CA LEU A 208 -11.43 4.31 -21.26
C LEU A 208 -11.24 3.26 -22.37
N SER A 209 -12.30 2.95 -23.12
CA SER A 209 -12.22 2.01 -24.26
C SER A 209 -11.30 2.52 -25.37
N ALA A 210 -11.34 3.83 -25.68
CA ALA A 210 -10.45 4.42 -26.68
C ALA A 210 -8.98 4.36 -26.25
N ALA A 211 -8.69 4.63 -24.97
CA ALA A 211 -7.34 4.50 -24.42
C ALA A 211 -6.82 3.06 -24.52
N LEU A 212 -7.61 2.07 -24.09
CA LEU A 212 -7.22 0.66 -24.13
C LEU A 212 -7.01 0.14 -25.55
N ALA A 213 -7.80 0.63 -26.52
CA ALA A 213 -7.64 0.29 -27.94
C ALA A 213 -6.42 0.97 -28.60
N SER A 214 -5.94 2.10 -28.07
CA SER A 214 -4.86 2.88 -28.66
C SER A 214 -3.51 2.14 -28.61
N PRO A 215 -2.74 2.04 -29.70
CA PRO A 215 -1.42 1.42 -29.68
C PRO A 215 -0.40 2.21 -28.86
N SER A 216 -0.65 3.50 -28.56
CA SER A 216 0.23 4.33 -27.74
C SER A 216 0.17 3.97 -26.25
N VAL A 217 -0.96 3.43 -25.79
CA VAL A 217 -1.10 2.91 -24.43
C VAL A 217 -0.48 1.53 -24.38
N VAL A 218 0.50 1.32 -23.51
CA VAL A 218 1.24 0.07 -23.38
C VAL A 218 1.14 -0.51 -21.96
N ASN A 219 1.62 -1.73 -21.77
CA ASN A 219 1.69 -2.36 -20.44
C ASN A 219 2.55 -1.51 -19.50
N GLY A 220 2.06 -1.31 -18.28
CA GLY A 220 2.67 -0.48 -17.24
C GLY A 220 2.08 0.93 -17.15
N ASP A 221 1.31 1.38 -18.15
CA ASP A 221 0.73 2.73 -18.16
C ASP A 221 -0.39 2.92 -17.13
N THR A 222 -0.60 4.18 -16.76
CA THR A 222 -1.73 4.62 -15.93
C THR A 222 -2.76 5.35 -16.78
N LEU A 223 -4.01 4.92 -16.66
CA LEU A 223 -5.19 5.52 -17.25
C LEU A 223 -5.88 6.33 -16.15
N LEU A 224 -5.63 7.64 -16.14
CA LEU A 224 -6.13 8.57 -15.12
C LEU A 224 -7.50 9.13 -15.55
N LEU A 225 -8.56 8.67 -14.89
CA LEU A 225 -9.92 9.11 -15.14
C LEU A 225 -10.19 10.44 -14.43
N ASN A 226 -10.69 11.41 -15.20
CA ASN A 226 -11.23 12.65 -14.67
C ASN A 226 -12.41 12.39 -13.71
N SER A 227 -12.68 13.37 -12.84
CA SER A 227 -13.80 13.34 -11.91
C SER A 227 -15.14 13.62 -12.62
N GLU A 228 -15.58 12.68 -13.45
CA GLU A 228 -16.84 12.75 -14.17
C GLU A 228 -17.46 11.35 -14.36
N THR A 229 -18.62 11.30 -15.01
CA THR A 229 -19.30 10.04 -15.31
C THR A 229 -19.09 9.64 -16.76
N PHE A 230 -18.41 8.52 -16.95
CA PHE A 230 -18.21 7.84 -18.22
C PHE A 230 -19.30 6.77 -18.40
N THR A 231 -20.34 7.10 -19.17
CA THR A 231 -21.38 6.13 -19.53
C THR A 231 -20.93 5.29 -20.72
N ILE A 232 -20.92 3.97 -20.56
CA ILE A 232 -20.51 3.01 -21.59
C ILE A 232 -21.72 2.40 -22.30
N ALA A 233 -21.62 2.24 -23.62
CA ALA A 233 -22.61 1.54 -24.44
C ALA A 233 -22.21 0.07 -24.75
N SER A 234 -20.95 -0.28 -24.50
CA SER A 234 -20.39 -1.62 -24.65
C SER A 234 -19.38 -1.88 -23.53
N GLN A 235 -19.14 -3.16 -23.20
CA GLN A 235 -18.17 -3.51 -22.16
C GLN A 235 -16.78 -2.93 -22.47
N VAL A 236 -16.05 -2.53 -21.43
CA VAL A 236 -14.66 -2.08 -21.54
C VAL A 236 -13.74 -3.28 -21.45
N ASN A 237 -13.06 -3.61 -22.54
CA ASN A 237 -12.08 -4.70 -22.58
C ASN A 237 -10.72 -4.23 -22.07
N VAL A 238 -10.32 -4.67 -20.88
CA VAL A 238 -9.00 -4.41 -20.29
C VAL A 238 -8.06 -5.55 -20.68
N ASN A 239 -7.37 -5.34 -21.80
CA ASN A 239 -6.48 -6.31 -22.44
C ASN A 239 -4.99 -5.94 -22.33
N LYS A 240 -4.67 -4.93 -21.52
CA LYS A 240 -3.31 -4.45 -21.22
C LYS A 240 -3.12 -4.40 -19.72
N SER A 241 -1.91 -4.69 -19.27
CA SER A 241 -1.52 -4.61 -17.86
C SER A 241 -1.35 -3.15 -17.46
N VAL A 242 -2.43 -2.48 -17.08
CA VAL A 242 -2.47 -1.03 -16.77
C VAL A 242 -3.01 -0.76 -15.37
N THR A 243 -2.73 0.44 -14.85
CA THR A 243 -3.50 1.01 -13.75
C THR A 243 -4.66 1.81 -14.31
N ILE A 244 -5.89 1.50 -13.91
CA ILE A 244 -7.07 2.36 -14.09
C ILE A 244 -7.29 3.09 -12.77
N ARG A 245 -7.13 4.41 -12.77
CA ARG A 245 -7.18 5.22 -11.55
C ARG A 245 -8.09 6.41 -11.72
N GLY A 246 -9.01 6.64 -10.79
CA GLY A 246 -9.71 7.92 -10.69
C GLY A 246 -8.96 8.95 -9.85
N CYS A 247 -9.27 10.23 -10.06
CA CYS A 247 -8.90 11.32 -9.14
C CYS A 247 -9.74 11.32 -7.83
N GLY A 248 -10.11 10.14 -7.33
CA GLY A 248 -11.09 9.94 -6.26
C GLY A 248 -12.38 9.27 -6.76
N PRO A 249 -13.28 8.83 -5.86
CA PRO A 249 -14.48 8.04 -6.23
C PRO A 249 -15.49 8.82 -7.10
N ALA A 250 -15.29 10.12 -7.30
CA ALA A 250 -16.10 10.94 -8.20
C ALA A 250 -15.84 10.64 -9.69
N ALA A 251 -14.74 9.95 -10.03
CA ALA A 251 -14.59 9.31 -11.34
C ALA A 251 -15.47 8.05 -11.40
N VAL A 252 -16.47 8.05 -12.28
CA VAL A 252 -17.49 7.00 -12.37
C VAL A 252 -17.46 6.36 -13.76
N VAL A 253 -17.36 5.04 -13.85
CA VAL A 253 -17.60 4.28 -15.08
C VAL A 253 -18.87 3.47 -14.90
N GLN A 254 -19.87 3.66 -15.77
CA GLN A 254 -21.17 3.02 -15.59
C GLN A 254 -21.84 2.62 -16.90
N THR A 255 -22.75 1.66 -16.86
CA THR A 255 -23.71 1.47 -17.95
C THR A 255 -24.82 2.54 -17.91
N ALA A 256 -25.61 2.66 -18.98
CA ALA A 256 -26.60 3.72 -19.15
C ALA A 256 -27.86 3.56 -18.29
N GLY A 257 -28.12 2.39 -17.73
CA GLY A 257 -29.34 2.10 -16.98
C GLY A 257 -30.46 1.52 -17.86
N THR A 258 -30.14 0.73 -18.88
CA THR A 258 -31.14 0.18 -19.82
C THR A 258 -31.12 -1.34 -19.88
N ALA A 259 -32.19 -1.94 -20.42
CA ALA A 259 -32.27 -3.39 -20.59
C ALA A 259 -31.27 -3.95 -21.61
N ILE A 260 -30.74 -3.12 -22.51
CA ILE A 260 -29.77 -3.51 -23.54
C ILE A 260 -28.32 -3.23 -23.15
N ASP A 261 -28.09 -2.67 -21.96
CA ASP A 261 -26.74 -2.41 -21.44
C ASP A 261 -25.87 -3.67 -21.48
N PRO A 262 -24.54 -3.52 -21.62
CA PRO A 262 -23.64 -4.66 -21.59
C PRO A 262 -23.73 -5.39 -20.25
N VAL A 263 -23.60 -6.71 -20.31
CA VAL A 263 -23.61 -7.60 -19.13
C VAL A 263 -22.47 -7.25 -18.16
N ARG A 264 -21.39 -6.65 -18.66
CA ARG A 264 -20.15 -6.36 -17.92
C ARG A 264 -19.76 -4.90 -18.09
N VAL A 265 -19.32 -4.23 -17.03
CA VAL A 265 -18.70 -2.90 -17.17
C VAL A 265 -17.24 -3.04 -17.59
N LEU A 266 -16.43 -3.66 -16.73
CA LEU A 266 -15.03 -3.96 -17.02
C LEU A 266 -14.86 -5.47 -17.25
N TYR A 267 -14.23 -5.83 -18.36
CA TYR A 267 -13.84 -7.21 -18.69
C TYR A 267 -12.32 -7.31 -18.81
N VAL A 268 -11.68 -7.86 -17.78
CA VAL A 268 -10.22 -7.95 -17.64
C VAL A 268 -9.76 -9.33 -18.09
N THR A 269 -8.85 -9.38 -19.07
CA THR A 269 -8.36 -10.64 -19.66
C THR A 269 -6.85 -10.85 -19.51
N VAL A 270 -6.17 -9.96 -18.80
CA VAL A 270 -4.73 -10.01 -18.56
C VAL A 270 -4.41 -9.79 -17.09
N GLY A 271 -3.26 -10.28 -16.66
CA GLY A 271 -2.74 -10.02 -15.32
C GLY A 271 -2.22 -8.59 -15.17
N ASN A 272 -1.75 -8.28 -13.95
CA ASN A 272 -1.08 -7.01 -13.65
C ASN A 272 -1.96 -5.77 -13.94
N VAL A 273 -3.23 -5.86 -13.56
CA VAL A 273 -4.20 -4.75 -13.67
C VAL A 273 -4.51 -4.23 -12.28
N ALA A 274 -4.39 -2.91 -12.11
CA ALA A 274 -4.78 -2.23 -10.89
C ALA A 274 -5.99 -1.33 -11.15
N ILE A 275 -7.01 -1.39 -10.29
CA ILE A 275 -8.18 -0.52 -10.32
C ILE A 275 -8.20 0.26 -9.01
N LYS A 276 -8.11 1.60 -9.09
CA LYS A 276 -7.90 2.44 -7.91
C LYS A 276 -8.76 3.70 -7.90
N ASN A 277 -9.25 4.08 -6.72
CA ASN A 277 -9.94 5.37 -6.48
C ASN A 277 -11.00 5.71 -7.55
N VAL A 278 -11.84 4.75 -7.92
CA VAL A 278 -12.83 4.91 -9.00
C VAL A 278 -14.13 4.22 -8.58
N THR A 279 -15.26 4.71 -9.08
CA THR A 279 -16.56 4.07 -8.92
C THR A 279 -16.95 3.33 -10.19
N ILE A 280 -17.30 2.05 -10.09
CA ILE A 280 -17.75 1.21 -11.20
C ILE A 280 -19.20 0.79 -10.95
N LYS A 281 -20.12 1.07 -11.87
CA LYS A 281 -21.56 0.83 -11.68
C LYS A 281 -22.16 0.00 -12.80
N GLN A 282 -22.62 -1.20 -12.48
CA GLN A 282 -23.44 -1.99 -13.38
C GLN A 282 -24.92 -1.66 -13.13
N ARG A 283 -25.56 -0.97 -14.08
CA ARG A 283 -26.91 -0.40 -13.94
C ARG A 283 -27.93 -0.99 -14.90
N LYS A 284 -27.57 -2.04 -15.67
CA LYS A 284 -28.52 -2.75 -16.53
C LYS A 284 -29.82 -3.04 -15.77
N THR A 285 -30.96 -2.89 -16.43
CA THR A 285 -32.28 -3.03 -15.78
C THR A 285 -32.93 -4.40 -15.99
N SER A 286 -32.27 -5.28 -16.74
CA SER A 286 -32.69 -6.66 -16.98
C SER A 286 -31.59 -7.60 -16.49
N ASN A 287 -32.01 -8.71 -15.88
CA ASN A 287 -31.13 -9.73 -15.35
C ASN A 287 -31.09 -10.93 -16.31
N THR A 288 -29.88 -11.37 -16.69
CA THR A 288 -29.57 -12.57 -17.48
C THR A 288 -28.70 -13.60 -16.75
N SER A 289 -28.53 -13.40 -15.44
CA SER A 289 -27.89 -14.28 -14.44
C SER A 289 -26.37 -14.22 -14.38
N ILE A 290 -25.76 -13.24 -15.05
CA ILE A 290 -24.31 -13.08 -15.18
C ILE A 290 -23.86 -11.62 -15.19
N GLU A 291 -24.74 -10.66 -14.85
CA GLU A 291 -24.38 -9.24 -14.88
C GLU A 291 -23.31 -8.91 -13.85
N SER A 292 -22.19 -8.32 -14.29
CA SER A 292 -21.08 -7.96 -13.42
C SER A 292 -20.61 -6.51 -13.60
N ALA A 293 -20.15 -5.89 -12.52
CA ALA A 293 -19.46 -4.62 -12.61
C ALA A 293 -18.00 -4.83 -13.04
N ILE A 294 -17.30 -5.77 -12.42
CA ILE A 294 -15.94 -6.15 -12.80
C ILE A 294 -15.90 -7.65 -12.99
N GLU A 295 -15.53 -8.09 -14.19
CA GLU A 295 -15.19 -9.50 -14.43
C GLU A 295 -13.72 -9.60 -14.82
N VAL A 296 -13.00 -10.35 -14.00
CA VAL A 296 -11.64 -10.79 -14.29
C VAL A 296 -11.73 -12.22 -14.79
N ASN A 297 -11.47 -12.41 -16.06
CA ASN A 297 -11.40 -13.71 -16.71
C ASN A 297 -10.01 -13.91 -17.30
N ALA A 298 -9.03 -14.10 -16.42
CA ALA A 298 -7.63 -14.29 -16.76
C ALA A 298 -7.06 -15.47 -15.95
N PRO A 299 -7.48 -16.72 -16.27
CA PRO A 299 -7.09 -17.91 -15.52
C PRO A 299 -5.57 -18.00 -15.35
N GLY A 300 -5.11 -18.15 -14.11
CA GLY A 300 -3.68 -18.25 -13.78
C GLY A 300 -2.88 -16.94 -13.87
N ALA A 301 -3.46 -15.85 -14.39
CA ALA A 301 -2.81 -14.56 -14.38
C ALA A 301 -2.72 -14.02 -12.95
N THR A 302 -1.56 -13.50 -12.56
CA THR A 302 -1.36 -12.82 -11.28
C THR A 302 -1.52 -11.32 -11.43
N GLY A 303 -1.46 -10.56 -10.34
CA GLY A 303 -1.27 -9.13 -10.50
C GLY A 303 -2.56 -8.29 -10.46
N ILE A 304 -3.71 -8.85 -10.13
CA ILE A 304 -4.97 -8.10 -10.05
C ILE A 304 -5.11 -7.41 -8.70
N ALA A 305 -5.31 -6.10 -8.68
CA ALA A 305 -5.47 -5.33 -7.44
C ALA A 305 -6.62 -4.32 -7.56
N ILE A 306 -7.64 -4.45 -6.71
CA ILE A 306 -8.76 -3.51 -6.61
C ILE A 306 -8.63 -2.82 -5.25
N SER A 307 -8.25 -1.55 -5.24
CA SER A 307 -7.83 -0.90 -3.98
C SER A 307 -7.98 0.61 -3.93
N GLY A 308 -7.79 1.21 -2.76
CA GLY A 308 -7.75 2.67 -2.62
C GLY A 308 -9.12 3.29 -2.89
N ARG A 309 -10.15 2.92 -2.12
CA ARG A 309 -11.50 3.50 -2.18
C ARG A 309 -12.19 3.30 -3.53
N VAL A 310 -12.12 2.08 -4.07
CA VAL A 310 -13.00 1.69 -5.18
C VAL A 310 -14.41 1.48 -4.65
N VAL A 311 -15.40 1.98 -5.38
CA VAL A 311 -16.82 1.72 -5.11
C VAL A 311 -17.38 0.86 -6.24
N VAL A 312 -18.02 -0.26 -5.91
CA VAL A 312 -18.65 -1.14 -6.90
C VAL A 312 -20.15 -1.19 -6.62
N GLU A 313 -20.95 -0.60 -7.52
CA GLU A 313 -22.40 -0.77 -7.53
C GLU A 313 -22.76 -1.94 -8.45
N THR A 314 -23.53 -2.89 -7.93
CA THR A 314 -23.94 -4.07 -8.69
C THR A 314 -25.44 -4.33 -8.61
N MET A 315 -25.96 -4.93 -9.68
CA MET A 315 -27.29 -5.52 -9.69
C MET A 315 -27.31 -7.03 -9.47
N GLU A 316 -26.20 -7.74 -9.70
CA GLU A 316 -26.12 -9.20 -9.56
C GLU A 316 -24.73 -9.67 -9.09
N PHE A 317 -23.68 -9.49 -9.89
CA PHE A 317 -22.29 -9.75 -9.49
C PHE A 317 -21.52 -8.45 -9.32
N GLY A 318 -20.91 -8.22 -8.16
CA GLY A 318 -19.98 -7.10 -8.00
C GLY A 318 -18.70 -7.36 -8.78
N ILE A 319 -17.95 -8.33 -8.29
CA ILE A 319 -16.66 -8.75 -8.84
C ILE A 319 -16.72 -10.25 -9.10
N ILE A 320 -16.53 -10.65 -10.36
CA ILE A 320 -16.21 -12.04 -10.73
C ILE A 320 -14.69 -12.13 -10.86
N MET A 321 -14.08 -13.04 -10.10
CA MET A 321 -12.64 -13.19 -10.02
C MET A 321 -12.21 -14.58 -10.48
N HIS A 322 -11.51 -14.61 -11.60
CA HIS A 322 -10.85 -15.78 -12.13
C HIS A 322 -9.39 -15.41 -12.47
N ALA A 323 -8.52 -15.46 -11.46
CA ALA A 323 -7.11 -15.10 -11.49
C ALA A 323 -6.37 -15.71 -10.28
N ALA A 324 -5.05 -15.58 -10.24
CA ALA A 324 -4.19 -15.95 -9.12
C ALA A 324 -3.67 -14.70 -8.38
N GLU A 325 -3.26 -14.83 -7.12
CA GLU A 325 -2.54 -13.79 -6.33
C GLU A 325 -3.13 -12.37 -6.45
N TRP A 326 -4.44 -12.28 -6.26
CA TRP A 326 -5.20 -11.05 -6.39
C TRP A 326 -5.55 -10.45 -5.04
N SER A 327 -5.88 -9.15 -5.03
CA SER A 327 -6.38 -8.49 -3.83
C SER A 327 -7.53 -7.53 -4.09
N ILE A 328 -8.48 -7.51 -3.16
CA ILE A 328 -9.58 -6.55 -3.06
C ILE A 328 -9.47 -5.90 -1.69
N GLU A 329 -9.16 -4.61 -1.65
CA GLU A 329 -8.78 -3.95 -0.41
C GLU A 329 -9.40 -2.55 -0.30
N ASN A 330 -9.73 -2.11 0.90
CA ASN A 330 -10.11 -0.71 1.15
C ASN A 330 -11.20 -0.20 0.19
N SER A 331 -12.21 -1.03 -0.07
CA SER A 331 -13.24 -0.81 -1.11
C SER A 331 -14.63 -0.84 -0.51
N THR A 332 -15.62 -0.36 -1.26
CA THR A 332 -17.05 -0.43 -0.90
C THR A 332 -17.82 -1.18 -1.97
N LEU A 333 -18.61 -2.17 -1.59
CA LEU A 333 -19.46 -2.96 -2.48
C LEU A 333 -20.93 -2.71 -2.14
N GLU A 334 -21.72 -2.24 -3.10
CA GLU A 334 -23.10 -1.82 -2.88
C GLU A 334 -24.06 -2.52 -3.83
N TYR A 335 -25.13 -3.04 -3.27
CA TYR A 335 -26.21 -3.61 -4.07
C TYR A 335 -27.18 -2.51 -4.48
N GLN A 336 -27.42 -2.36 -5.77
CA GLN A 336 -28.33 -1.38 -6.36
C GLN A 336 -29.29 -2.03 -7.39
N GLY A 337 -29.39 -3.36 -7.39
CA GLY A 337 -30.27 -4.09 -8.29
C GLY A 337 -31.74 -4.11 -7.87
N PRO A 338 -32.60 -4.73 -8.68
CA PRO A 338 -34.03 -4.83 -8.39
C PRO A 338 -34.31 -5.73 -7.17
N PRO A 339 -35.41 -5.50 -6.43
CA PRO A 339 -35.87 -6.44 -5.42
C PRO A 339 -36.00 -7.87 -5.96
N ASN A 340 -35.91 -8.84 -5.07
CA ASN A 340 -35.96 -10.27 -5.32
C ASN A 340 -34.81 -10.86 -6.15
N ASN A 341 -33.72 -10.13 -6.36
CA ASN A 341 -32.57 -10.70 -7.07
C ASN A 341 -31.61 -11.46 -6.15
N ASN A 342 -31.16 -12.63 -6.60
CA ASN A 342 -30.02 -13.34 -6.00
C ASN A 342 -28.74 -12.69 -6.49
N HIS A 343 -27.89 -12.23 -5.58
CA HIS A 343 -26.71 -11.46 -5.97
C HIS A 343 -25.51 -11.79 -5.09
N ARG A 344 -24.32 -11.62 -5.66
CA ARG A 344 -23.03 -11.89 -5.02
C ARG A 344 -22.14 -10.68 -5.16
N PHE A 345 -21.61 -10.18 -4.06
CA PHE A 345 -20.63 -9.10 -4.15
C PHE A 345 -19.34 -9.57 -4.80
N ILE A 346 -18.87 -10.75 -4.43
CA ILE A 346 -17.66 -11.36 -4.98
C ILE A 346 -17.97 -12.82 -5.32
N ALA A 347 -17.63 -13.24 -6.53
CA ALA A 347 -17.59 -14.64 -6.92
C ALA A 347 -16.17 -15.03 -7.30
N VAL A 348 -15.60 -15.98 -6.59
CA VAL A 348 -14.23 -16.47 -6.75
C VAL A 348 -14.28 -17.84 -7.42
N PHE A 349 -13.83 -17.89 -8.67
CA PHE A 349 -13.77 -19.09 -9.50
C PHE A 349 -12.37 -19.71 -9.38
N GLY A 350 -12.25 -20.72 -8.51
CA GLY A 350 -10.96 -21.26 -8.08
C GLY A 350 -10.16 -20.29 -7.21
N ASN A 351 -9.01 -20.72 -6.71
CA ASN A 351 -8.05 -19.86 -6.03
C ASN A 351 -6.66 -20.39 -6.32
N ASN A 352 -5.71 -19.53 -6.68
CA ASN A 352 -4.32 -19.96 -6.80
C ASN A 352 -3.39 -18.89 -6.22
N GLY A 353 -2.42 -19.32 -5.41
CA GLY A 353 -1.56 -18.44 -4.63
C GLY A 353 -2.29 -17.82 -3.43
N ASN A 354 -1.76 -16.69 -2.94
CA ASN A 354 -2.29 -16.00 -1.75
C ASN A 354 -3.16 -14.82 -2.17
N CYS A 355 -4.47 -14.99 -1.99
CA CYS A 355 -5.49 -14.00 -2.37
C CYS A 355 -6.13 -13.39 -1.13
N ARG A 356 -6.67 -12.16 -1.25
CA ARG A 356 -7.25 -11.48 -0.09
C ARG A 356 -8.38 -10.51 -0.39
N ILE A 357 -9.33 -10.45 0.56
CA ILE A 357 -10.42 -9.47 0.63
C ILE A 357 -10.32 -8.79 2.01
N VAL A 358 -9.83 -7.55 2.03
CA VAL A 358 -9.44 -6.89 3.29
C VAL A 358 -10.04 -5.50 3.42
N ASN A 359 -10.49 -5.14 4.62
CA ASN A 359 -10.99 -3.79 4.93
C ASN A 359 -12.04 -3.29 3.91
N THR A 360 -12.94 -4.18 3.51
CA THR A 360 -13.99 -3.87 2.54
C THR A 360 -15.31 -3.62 3.27
N LEU A 361 -15.96 -2.51 2.94
CA LEU A 361 -17.31 -2.21 3.35
C LEU A 361 -18.28 -2.83 2.36
N PHE A 362 -19.41 -3.35 2.84
CA PHE A 362 -20.45 -3.85 1.94
C PHE A 362 -21.85 -3.52 2.44
N SER A 363 -22.71 -3.08 1.53
CA SER A 363 -24.10 -2.71 1.81
C SER A 363 -25.05 -3.66 1.09
N PRO A 364 -25.50 -4.75 1.73
CA PRO A 364 -26.38 -5.74 1.11
C PRO A 364 -27.78 -5.18 0.82
N SER A 365 -28.55 -5.93 0.02
CA SER A 365 -29.94 -5.57 -0.24
C SER A 365 -30.76 -5.41 1.04
N ASN A 366 -31.64 -4.40 1.05
CA ASN A 366 -32.64 -4.17 2.09
C ASN A 366 -33.98 -4.85 1.80
N ASP A 367 -34.01 -5.79 0.84
CA ASP A 367 -35.20 -6.55 0.48
C ASP A 367 -35.83 -7.19 1.75
N PRO A 368 -37.15 -7.05 1.96
CA PRO A 368 -37.86 -7.65 3.09
C PRO A 368 -37.80 -9.19 3.09
N VAL A 369 -37.53 -9.84 1.95
CA VAL A 369 -37.33 -11.28 1.91
C VAL A 369 -35.92 -11.62 2.42
N PRO A 370 -35.79 -12.48 3.46
CA PRO A 370 -34.50 -12.87 4.01
C PRO A 370 -33.46 -13.28 2.97
N GLY A 371 -32.31 -12.59 2.98
CA GLY A 371 -31.03 -13.13 2.56
C GLY A 371 -30.95 -13.63 1.12
N ARG A 372 -30.80 -12.70 0.18
CA ARG A 372 -30.43 -12.99 -1.22
C ARG A 372 -29.00 -12.62 -1.59
N THR A 373 -28.38 -11.82 -0.72
CA THR A 373 -27.01 -11.35 -0.86
C THR A 373 -26.01 -12.39 -0.36
N VAL A 374 -25.07 -12.78 -1.20
CA VAL A 374 -23.86 -13.48 -0.76
C VAL A 374 -22.72 -12.48 -0.79
N PHE A 375 -21.96 -12.32 0.30
CA PHE A 375 -20.79 -11.45 0.26
C PHE A 375 -19.67 -12.08 -0.59
N CYS A 376 -19.27 -13.32 -0.29
CA CYS A 376 -18.28 -14.05 -1.08
C CYS A 376 -18.79 -15.46 -1.44
N LEU A 377 -18.91 -15.74 -2.74
CA LEU A 377 -19.12 -17.07 -3.29
C LEU A 377 -17.77 -17.68 -3.67
N LEU A 378 -17.50 -18.88 -3.15
CA LEU A 378 -16.40 -19.75 -3.59
C LEU A 378 -16.99 -20.85 -4.46
N THR A 379 -16.62 -20.88 -5.74
CA THR A 379 -17.05 -21.89 -6.69
C THR A 379 -15.93 -22.30 -7.66
N ALA A 380 -16.13 -23.36 -8.44
CA ALA A 380 -15.23 -23.71 -9.55
C ALA A 380 -16.04 -24.00 -10.81
N SER A 381 -15.47 -23.65 -11.96
CA SER A 381 -15.99 -23.99 -13.28
C SER A 381 -14.89 -24.62 -14.14
N GLY A 382 -15.23 -25.51 -15.07
CA GLY A 382 -14.33 -26.03 -16.13
C GLY A 382 -12.80 -25.90 -15.95
N GLY A 383 -12.20 -26.65 -15.02
CA GLY A 383 -10.74 -26.71 -14.84
C GLY A 383 -10.17 -25.85 -13.71
N ASP A 384 -10.98 -24.98 -13.10
CA ASP A 384 -10.58 -24.14 -11.97
C ASP A 384 -10.23 -25.01 -10.75
N THR A 385 -9.09 -24.73 -10.12
CA THR A 385 -8.67 -25.43 -8.91
C THR A 385 -8.42 -24.46 -7.77
N TYR A 386 -8.56 -24.97 -6.55
CA TYR A 386 -8.21 -24.27 -5.33
C TYR A 386 -6.85 -24.74 -4.83
N ASN A 387 -5.96 -23.77 -4.63
CA ASN A 387 -4.60 -23.91 -4.17
C ASN A 387 -4.15 -22.62 -3.46
N GLY A 388 -3.24 -22.74 -2.49
CA GLY A 388 -2.69 -21.59 -1.77
C GLY A 388 -3.58 -21.14 -0.60
N SER A 389 -3.84 -19.85 -0.50
CA SER A 389 -4.60 -19.29 0.62
C SER A 389 -5.57 -18.19 0.21
N LEU A 390 -6.66 -18.06 0.98
CA LEU A 390 -7.62 -16.97 0.88
C LEU A 390 -7.81 -16.32 2.26
N LEU A 391 -7.51 -15.03 2.34
CA LEU A 391 -7.72 -14.20 3.52
C LEU A 391 -8.94 -13.30 3.35
N ILE A 392 -9.89 -13.36 4.27
CA ILE A 392 -11.06 -12.49 4.35
C ILE A 392 -11.04 -11.79 5.71
N ASP A 393 -10.50 -10.58 5.75
CA ASP A 393 -10.17 -9.90 7.00
C ASP A 393 -10.74 -8.50 7.13
N ASN A 394 -11.23 -8.16 8.33
CA ASN A 394 -11.67 -6.82 8.69
C ASN A 394 -12.74 -6.24 7.73
N ASN A 395 -13.61 -7.09 7.18
CA ASN A 395 -14.71 -6.64 6.33
C ASN A 395 -15.94 -6.32 7.18
N ARG A 396 -16.64 -5.25 6.82
CA ARG A 396 -17.75 -4.74 7.63
C ARG A 396 -18.99 -4.50 6.79
N GLN A 397 -20.07 -5.13 7.21
CA GLN A 397 -21.39 -4.80 6.73
C GLN A 397 -21.78 -3.40 7.20
N ILE A 398 -22.31 -2.61 6.28
CA ILE A 398 -22.94 -1.31 6.55
C ILE A 398 -24.42 -1.36 6.13
N GLY A 399 -25.24 -0.51 6.75
CA GLY A 399 -26.68 -0.50 6.52
C GLY A 399 -27.44 -1.65 7.19
N ALA A 400 -28.77 -1.66 7.00
CA ALA A 400 -29.69 -2.58 7.68
C ALA A 400 -30.07 -3.83 6.86
N GLY A 401 -29.55 -3.96 5.63
CA GLY A 401 -29.81 -5.13 4.79
C GLY A 401 -29.19 -6.40 5.38
N ASN A 402 -29.72 -7.57 5.03
CA ASN A 402 -29.25 -8.83 5.59
C ASN A 402 -28.59 -9.71 4.51
N LEU A 403 -27.53 -10.42 4.90
CA LEU A 403 -26.92 -11.41 4.02
C LEU A 403 -27.73 -12.71 4.04
N ARG A 404 -27.74 -13.40 2.89
CA ARG A 404 -27.97 -14.85 2.87
C ARG A 404 -26.84 -15.51 3.65
N GLN A 405 -25.63 -15.28 3.16
CA GLN A 405 -24.39 -15.88 3.61
C GLN A 405 -23.26 -14.87 3.48
N PHE A 406 -22.39 -14.82 4.48
CA PHE A 406 -21.15 -14.05 4.39
C PHE A 406 -20.17 -14.73 3.45
N ILE A 407 -19.97 -16.03 3.64
CA ILE A 407 -19.23 -16.87 2.70
C ILE A 407 -20.12 -18.06 2.37
N THR A 408 -20.22 -18.41 1.10
CA THR A 408 -20.80 -19.68 0.67
C THR A 408 -19.81 -20.37 -0.26
N GLN A 409 -19.57 -21.65 -0.02
CA GLN A 409 -18.82 -22.49 -0.93
C GLN A 409 -19.77 -23.51 -1.53
N GLU A 410 -19.90 -23.52 -2.87
CA GLU A 410 -20.90 -24.32 -3.60
C GLU A 410 -20.28 -25.44 -4.45
N ALA A 411 -19.09 -25.22 -5.02
CA ALA A 411 -18.38 -26.21 -5.83
C ALA A 411 -16.86 -25.98 -5.77
N PHE A 412 -16.06 -27.02 -6.01
CA PHE A 412 -14.63 -26.86 -6.22
C PHE A 412 -13.99 -28.06 -6.91
N SER A 413 -12.75 -27.86 -7.33
CA SER A 413 -11.79 -28.91 -7.69
C SER A 413 -10.43 -28.57 -7.07
N GLY A 414 -9.59 -29.56 -6.82
CA GLY A 414 -8.26 -29.37 -6.23
C GLY A 414 -7.73 -30.62 -5.53
N ALA A 415 -6.43 -30.63 -5.24
CA ALA A 415 -5.82 -31.70 -4.45
C ALA A 415 -6.24 -31.59 -2.97
N PRO A 416 -6.37 -32.71 -2.24
CA PRO A 416 -6.57 -32.67 -0.80
C PRO A 416 -5.50 -31.82 -0.09
N GLY A 417 -5.92 -30.94 0.81
CA GLY A 417 -5.05 -30.05 1.58
C GLY A 417 -4.53 -28.83 0.82
N ALA A 418 -4.95 -28.60 -0.43
CA ALA A 418 -4.39 -27.55 -1.27
C ALA A 418 -4.74 -26.12 -0.82
N LEU A 419 -5.82 -25.91 -0.07
CA LEU A 419 -6.28 -24.56 0.30
C LEU A 419 -6.20 -24.29 1.81
N GLN A 420 -5.79 -23.07 2.17
CA GLN A 420 -5.98 -22.50 3.50
C GLN A 420 -6.99 -21.36 3.46
N LEU A 421 -7.98 -21.38 4.34
CA LEU A 421 -8.97 -20.30 4.46
C LEU A 421 -8.81 -19.57 5.80
N TYR A 422 -8.67 -18.25 5.74
CA TYR A 422 -8.60 -17.38 6.91
C TYR A 422 -9.76 -16.39 6.86
N VAL A 423 -10.61 -16.38 7.88
CA VAL A 423 -11.74 -15.47 8.01
C VAL A 423 -11.67 -14.81 9.37
N SER A 424 -11.36 -13.52 9.41
CA SER A 424 -11.08 -12.86 10.67
C SER A 424 -11.53 -11.42 10.78
N ASN A 425 -11.82 -10.99 12.01
CA ASN A 425 -12.18 -9.60 12.34
C ASN A 425 -13.36 -9.05 11.52
N ASN A 426 -14.21 -9.91 10.94
CA ASN A 426 -15.33 -9.45 10.12
C ASN A 426 -16.56 -9.17 10.97
N THR A 427 -17.38 -8.20 10.55
CA THR A 427 -18.67 -7.89 11.17
C THR A 427 -19.79 -8.00 10.15
N TYR A 428 -20.75 -8.89 10.37
CA TYR A 428 -21.84 -9.13 9.42
C TYR A 428 -23.12 -9.67 10.09
N THR A 429 -24.24 -9.57 9.37
CA THR A 429 -25.55 -10.09 9.79
C THR A 429 -26.05 -11.08 8.74
N ASP A 430 -26.16 -12.36 9.11
CA ASP A 430 -26.63 -13.42 8.23
C ASP A 430 -28.03 -13.94 8.60
N LEU A 431 -28.80 -14.35 7.59
CA LEU A 431 -30.16 -14.88 7.71
C LEU A 431 -30.30 -16.35 7.31
N ASN A 432 -29.25 -16.98 6.78
CA ASN A 432 -29.26 -18.40 6.42
C ASN A 432 -28.07 -19.16 7.02
N GLY A 433 -26.89 -18.53 7.05
CA GLY A 433 -25.71 -19.00 7.77
C GLY A 433 -24.50 -18.14 7.44
N GLY A 434 -23.62 -17.86 8.40
CA GLY A 434 -22.47 -16.99 8.19
C GLY A 434 -21.51 -17.53 7.13
N ILE A 435 -20.80 -18.59 7.47
CA ILE A 435 -19.83 -19.28 6.60
C ILE A 435 -20.39 -20.65 6.28
N THR A 436 -21.02 -20.79 5.12
CA THR A 436 -21.61 -22.07 4.68
C THR A 436 -20.64 -22.84 3.78
N LEU A 437 -20.32 -24.06 4.19
CA LEU A 437 -19.54 -25.02 3.41
C LEU A 437 -20.48 -26.11 2.93
N PHE A 438 -20.85 -26.08 1.65
CA PHE A 438 -21.89 -26.94 1.09
C PHE A 438 -21.31 -28.22 0.48
N SER A 439 -21.43 -29.34 1.18
CA SER A 439 -20.74 -30.61 0.92
C SER A 439 -21.34 -31.57 -0.10
N GLY A 440 -20.44 -32.21 -0.86
CA GLY A 440 -20.53 -33.60 -1.33
C GLY A 440 -19.53 -34.51 -0.59
N ALA A 441 -19.35 -35.76 -1.00
CA ALA A 441 -18.41 -36.69 -0.32
C ALA A 441 -16.95 -36.19 -0.35
N GLY A 442 -16.27 -36.19 0.81
CA GLY A 442 -14.83 -35.88 0.92
C GLY A 442 -14.48 -34.39 0.77
N MET A 443 -15.48 -33.52 0.84
CA MET A 443 -15.38 -32.17 0.30
C MET A 443 -14.48 -31.24 1.16
N LEU A 444 -14.54 -31.34 2.48
CA LEU A 444 -13.64 -30.54 3.32
C LEU A 444 -12.16 -30.97 3.20
N ASN A 445 -11.84 -32.16 2.64
CA ASN A 445 -10.45 -32.57 2.42
C ASN A 445 -9.65 -31.60 1.53
N LEU A 446 -10.30 -30.72 0.77
CA LEU A 446 -9.62 -29.66 0.02
C LEU A 446 -8.82 -28.72 0.94
N PHE A 447 -9.35 -28.43 2.12
CA PHE A 447 -8.72 -27.50 3.05
C PHE A 447 -7.66 -28.20 3.89
N SER A 448 -6.43 -27.69 3.88
CA SER A 448 -5.45 -28.06 4.90
C SER A 448 -5.84 -27.45 6.24
N SER A 449 -6.32 -26.21 6.24
CA SER A 449 -6.84 -25.55 7.43
C SER A 449 -7.91 -24.50 7.15
N ILE A 450 -8.76 -24.28 8.14
CA ILE A 450 -9.72 -23.17 8.19
C ILE A 450 -9.57 -22.46 9.53
N SER A 451 -9.32 -21.16 9.47
CA SER A 451 -9.17 -20.28 10.64
C SER A 451 -10.30 -19.26 10.70
N ILE A 452 -11.12 -19.32 11.74
CA ILE A 452 -12.26 -18.41 11.99
C ILE A 452 -11.98 -17.66 13.28
N ILE A 453 -11.55 -16.39 13.20
CA ILE A 453 -10.99 -15.67 14.36
C ILE A 453 -11.64 -14.29 14.54
N ASN A 454 -12.06 -13.94 15.76
CA ASN A 454 -12.54 -12.59 16.11
C ASN A 454 -13.67 -12.04 15.22
N ASN A 455 -14.48 -12.90 14.60
CA ASN A 455 -15.62 -12.45 13.82
C ASN A 455 -16.79 -12.10 14.76
N HIS A 456 -17.55 -11.08 14.41
CA HIS A 456 -18.79 -10.69 15.07
C HIS A 456 -19.96 -10.95 14.11
N ALA A 457 -20.68 -12.05 14.34
CA ALA A 457 -21.74 -12.53 13.46
C ALA A 457 -23.11 -12.49 14.16
N PHE A 458 -24.16 -12.16 13.42
CA PHE A 458 -25.54 -12.40 13.86
C PHE A 458 -26.06 -13.69 13.23
N ASN A 459 -26.19 -14.73 14.05
CA ASN A 459 -26.65 -16.06 13.64
C ASN A 459 -28.17 -16.09 13.53
N GLY A 460 -28.72 -15.39 12.53
CA GLY A 460 -30.16 -15.23 12.38
C GLY A 460 -30.89 -16.54 12.09
N ALA A 461 -30.23 -17.48 11.40
CA ALA A 461 -30.81 -18.77 11.07
C ALA A 461 -30.68 -19.83 12.17
N GLY A 462 -29.85 -19.60 13.19
CA GLY A 462 -29.56 -20.59 14.22
C GLY A 462 -28.72 -21.78 13.71
N ARG A 463 -27.86 -21.58 12.72
CA ARG A 463 -26.99 -22.63 12.14
C ARG A 463 -25.51 -22.53 12.55
N GLY A 464 -25.19 -21.53 13.38
CA GLY A 464 -23.85 -21.24 13.88
C GLY A 464 -23.05 -20.32 12.95
N VAL A 465 -21.83 -19.93 13.38
CA VAL A 465 -20.92 -19.10 12.55
C VAL A 465 -20.52 -19.85 11.29
N VAL A 466 -20.18 -21.13 11.46
CA VAL A 466 -19.88 -22.05 10.37
C VAL A 466 -21.02 -23.04 10.23
N THR A 467 -21.48 -23.26 9.01
CA THR A 467 -22.54 -24.22 8.70
C THR A 467 -22.03 -25.25 7.72
N LEU A 468 -22.04 -26.51 8.13
CA LEU A 468 -21.82 -27.67 7.27
C LEU A 468 -23.17 -28.15 6.74
N ASP A 469 -23.42 -27.89 5.46
CA ASP A 469 -24.62 -28.34 4.75
C ASP A 469 -24.20 -29.23 3.57
N GLY A 470 -25.14 -29.71 2.76
CA GLY A 470 -24.83 -30.49 1.58
C GLY A 470 -25.96 -31.41 1.12
N VAL A 471 -25.57 -32.41 0.34
CA VAL A 471 -26.41 -33.50 -0.15
C VAL A 471 -25.76 -34.86 0.12
N GLY A 472 -26.58 -35.91 0.22
CA GLY A 472 -26.13 -37.26 0.55
C GLY A 472 -26.47 -37.66 1.99
N VAL A 473 -26.01 -38.84 2.41
CA VAL A 473 -26.22 -39.39 3.76
C VAL A 473 -24.90 -40.00 4.25
N GLY A 474 -24.50 -39.69 5.49
CA GLY A 474 -23.28 -40.23 6.10
C GLY A 474 -22.00 -39.60 5.54
N VAL A 475 -22.04 -38.35 5.08
CA VAL A 475 -20.87 -37.64 4.55
C VAL A 475 -19.85 -37.43 5.67
N ASN A 476 -18.58 -37.71 5.38
CA ASN A 476 -17.46 -37.44 6.29
C ASN A 476 -16.92 -36.01 6.03
N PRO A 477 -16.78 -35.17 7.06
CA PRO A 477 -16.24 -33.81 6.96
C PRO A 477 -14.71 -33.76 6.73
N GLY A 478 -14.04 -34.86 6.42
CA GLY A 478 -12.64 -34.87 6.01
C GLY A 478 -11.63 -34.56 7.13
N SER A 479 -10.40 -34.26 6.74
CA SER A 479 -9.24 -34.07 7.64
C SER A 479 -8.78 -32.61 7.79
N THR A 480 -9.65 -31.63 7.57
CA THR A 480 -9.32 -30.21 7.73
C THR A 480 -8.94 -29.89 9.17
N THR A 481 -7.84 -29.14 9.35
CA THR A 481 -7.50 -28.60 10.68
C THR A 481 -8.25 -27.31 10.95
N TRP A 482 -8.91 -27.21 12.10
CA TRP A 482 -9.72 -26.04 12.47
C TRP A 482 -9.07 -25.18 13.53
N TYR A 483 -9.08 -23.87 13.31
CA TYR A 483 -8.66 -22.87 14.28
C TYR A 483 -9.81 -21.91 14.57
N MET A 484 -10.22 -21.79 15.83
CA MET A 484 -11.31 -20.90 16.24
C MET A 484 -10.97 -20.20 17.54
N SER A 485 -11.08 -18.87 17.56
CA SER A 485 -10.81 -18.06 18.75
C SER A 485 -11.52 -16.71 18.67
N GLY A 486 -12.02 -16.21 19.80
CA GLY A 486 -12.55 -14.84 19.94
C GLY A 486 -13.80 -14.47 19.13
N ASN A 487 -14.45 -15.42 18.44
CA ASN A 487 -15.67 -15.13 17.69
C ASN A 487 -16.83 -14.85 18.66
N THR A 488 -17.63 -13.83 18.32
CA THR A 488 -18.82 -13.44 19.07
C THR A 488 -20.06 -13.65 18.20
N LEU A 489 -21.08 -14.28 18.77
CA LEU A 489 -22.37 -14.47 18.11
C LEU A 489 -23.46 -13.70 18.83
N VAL A 490 -24.27 -12.98 18.05
CA VAL A 490 -25.62 -12.64 18.47
C VAL A 490 -26.52 -13.82 18.12
N ASN A 491 -27.29 -14.30 19.10
CA ASN A 491 -28.00 -15.60 19.11
C ASN A 491 -27.05 -16.81 19.19
N PRO A 492 -26.47 -17.07 20.39
CA PRO A 492 -25.59 -18.22 20.59
C PRO A 492 -26.38 -19.53 20.52
N GLY A 493 -25.95 -20.43 19.64
CA GLY A 493 -26.48 -21.79 19.56
C GLY A 493 -26.79 -22.27 18.15
N VAL A 494 -26.79 -23.59 17.97
CA VAL A 494 -27.34 -24.25 16.80
C VAL A 494 -28.78 -24.66 17.14
N THR A 495 -29.75 -23.87 16.70
CA THR A 495 -31.18 -24.01 17.01
C THR A 495 -32.04 -24.31 15.79
N ALA A 496 -31.46 -24.27 14.59
CA ALA A 496 -32.19 -24.55 13.35
C ALA A 496 -32.64 -26.01 13.31
N VAL A 497 -33.89 -26.25 12.91
CA VAL A 497 -34.42 -27.59 12.73
C VAL A 497 -33.60 -28.36 11.68
N GLY A 498 -33.21 -29.59 12.02
CA GLY A 498 -32.37 -30.44 11.15
C GLY A 498 -30.87 -30.14 11.24
N PHE A 499 -30.45 -29.24 12.13
CA PHE A 499 -29.05 -28.98 12.43
C PHE A 499 -28.71 -29.36 13.87
N ALA A 500 -27.47 -29.77 14.09
CA ALA A 500 -26.90 -30.06 15.40
C ALA A 500 -25.51 -29.42 15.51
N ASP A 501 -25.02 -29.26 16.74
CA ASP A 501 -23.71 -28.66 16.99
C ASP A 501 -22.58 -29.67 16.75
N ALA A 502 -21.57 -29.27 15.98
CA ALA A 502 -20.39 -30.09 15.67
C ALA A 502 -19.28 -29.96 16.73
N MET A 503 -19.47 -29.11 17.74
CA MET A 503 -18.44 -28.70 18.69
C MET A 503 -18.88 -28.99 20.13
N ALA A 504 -17.91 -29.12 21.03
CA ALA A 504 -18.18 -29.26 22.47
C ALA A 504 -18.70 -27.95 23.12
N ALA A 505 -18.64 -26.81 22.41
CA ALA A 505 -19.12 -25.51 22.86
C ALA A 505 -20.23 -25.00 21.91
N PRO A 506 -21.36 -24.49 22.45
CA PRO A 506 -22.55 -24.23 21.64
C PRO A 506 -22.40 -23.06 20.68
N GLY A 507 -22.87 -23.23 19.44
CA GLY A 507 -23.14 -22.18 18.45
C GLY A 507 -22.03 -21.87 17.45
N LEU A 508 -20.83 -22.45 17.57
CA LEU A 508 -19.72 -22.10 16.67
C LEU A 508 -19.85 -22.77 15.30
N MET A 509 -20.19 -24.06 15.27
CA MET A 509 -20.33 -24.82 14.04
C MET A 509 -21.55 -25.74 14.09
N GLY A 510 -22.50 -25.52 13.18
CA GLY A 510 -23.64 -26.41 12.98
C GLY A 510 -23.44 -27.34 11.79
N TYR A 511 -23.99 -28.55 11.85
CA TYR A 511 -24.04 -29.48 10.73
C TYR A 511 -25.46 -30.01 10.49
N ARG A 512 -25.80 -30.26 9.23
CA ARG A 512 -27.09 -30.85 8.85
C ARG A 512 -27.13 -32.35 9.17
N THR A 513 -28.04 -32.76 10.06
CA THR A 513 -28.10 -34.13 10.60
C THR A 513 -28.58 -35.20 9.61
N THR A 514 -29.23 -34.80 8.52
CA THR A 514 -29.61 -35.72 7.45
C THR A 514 -28.47 -36.00 6.46
N VAL A 515 -27.42 -35.17 6.47
CA VAL A 515 -26.28 -35.26 5.55
C VAL A 515 -25.09 -35.91 6.23
N PHE A 516 -24.77 -35.47 7.45
CA PHE A 516 -23.62 -35.96 8.20
C PHE A 516 -24.06 -36.90 9.32
N ALA A 517 -23.28 -37.94 9.56
CA ALA A 517 -23.34 -38.67 10.83
C ALA A 517 -22.97 -37.72 11.99
N PRO A 518 -23.30 -38.04 13.26
CA PRO A 518 -22.93 -37.19 14.38
C PRO A 518 -21.44 -36.80 14.36
N LEU A 519 -21.17 -35.49 14.42
CA LEU A 519 -19.83 -34.93 14.29
C LEU A 519 -19.35 -34.38 15.64
N LEU A 520 -18.06 -34.59 15.91
CA LEU A 520 -17.33 -33.86 16.93
C LEU A 520 -15.99 -33.44 16.32
N ILE A 521 -15.89 -32.16 15.94
CA ILE A 521 -14.71 -31.62 15.25
C ILE A 521 -13.78 -30.98 16.29
N PRO A 522 -12.53 -31.48 16.45
CA PRO A 522 -11.56 -30.82 17.29
C PRO A 522 -11.09 -29.52 16.64
N PHE A 523 -10.76 -28.53 17.48
CA PHE A 523 -10.20 -27.26 17.03
C PHE A 523 -9.10 -26.79 17.97
N SER A 524 -8.21 -25.95 17.44
CA SER A 524 -7.19 -25.27 18.20
C SER A 524 -7.53 -23.79 18.38
N THR A 525 -7.16 -23.21 19.51
CA THR A 525 -7.20 -21.75 19.74
C THR A 525 -5.87 -21.07 19.39
N LEU A 526 -4.81 -21.85 19.09
CA LEU A 526 -3.51 -21.35 18.67
C LEU A 526 -3.60 -20.87 17.23
N VAL A 527 -3.60 -19.55 17.02
CA VAL A 527 -3.83 -18.93 15.71
C VAL A 527 -2.58 -19.03 14.85
N LEU A 528 -2.73 -19.56 13.62
CA LEU A 528 -1.68 -19.51 12.61
C LEU A 528 -1.46 -18.07 12.12
N PRO A 529 -0.22 -17.67 11.78
CA PRO A 529 0.02 -16.41 11.10
C PRO A 529 -0.84 -16.31 9.85
N GLN A 530 -1.48 -15.16 9.63
CA GLN A 530 -2.22 -14.92 8.40
C GLN A 530 -1.26 -14.98 7.19
N PRO A 531 -1.74 -15.44 6.02
CA PRO A 531 -0.92 -15.51 4.83
C PRO A 531 -0.55 -14.10 4.39
N VAL A 532 0.76 -13.86 4.26
CA VAL A 532 1.29 -12.63 3.68
C VAL A 532 1.14 -12.74 2.16
N THR A 533 0.63 -11.69 1.51
CA THR A 533 0.63 -11.64 0.04
C THR A 533 2.08 -11.60 -0.43
N PRO A 534 2.52 -12.58 -1.25
CA PRO A 534 3.86 -12.55 -1.81
C PRO A 534 4.00 -11.29 -2.63
N SER A 535 5.14 -10.62 -2.46
CA SER A 535 5.48 -9.47 -3.28
C SER A 535 5.56 -9.89 -4.74
N ARG A 536 4.88 -9.14 -5.62
CA ARG A 536 4.80 -9.48 -7.05
C ARG A 536 6.12 -9.31 -7.76
N TYR A 537 6.88 -8.31 -7.33
CA TYR A 537 8.27 -8.13 -7.64
C TYR A 537 8.97 -7.51 -6.45
N SER A 538 10.28 -7.49 -6.47
CA SER A 538 11.05 -6.93 -5.38
C SER A 538 12.18 -6.07 -5.88
N LEU A 539 12.33 -4.91 -5.22
CA LEU A 539 13.53 -4.11 -5.37
C LEU A 539 14.55 -4.62 -4.36
N GLN A 540 15.62 -5.21 -4.87
CA GLN A 540 16.73 -5.70 -4.09
C GLN A 540 17.88 -4.69 -4.15
N VAL A 541 18.46 -4.41 -2.99
CA VAL A 541 19.78 -3.78 -2.92
C VAL A 541 20.82 -4.87 -2.79
N ARG A 542 21.80 -4.83 -3.68
CA ARG A 542 22.93 -5.77 -3.72
C ARG A 542 24.24 -5.03 -3.58
N ARG A 543 25.28 -5.74 -3.19
CA ARG A 543 26.62 -5.20 -2.96
C ARG A 543 27.61 -5.75 -3.97
N ASN A 544 28.48 -4.89 -4.52
CA ASN A 544 29.71 -5.29 -5.21
C ASN A 544 29.53 -6.32 -6.35
N GLY A 545 28.39 -6.32 -7.04
CA GLY A 545 28.09 -7.28 -8.12
C GLY A 545 27.62 -8.66 -7.65
N CYS A 546 27.55 -8.90 -6.34
CA CYS A 546 27.21 -10.20 -5.76
C CYS A 546 25.71 -10.49 -5.88
N SER A 547 25.34 -11.77 -5.89
CA SER A 547 23.95 -12.23 -5.87
C SER A 547 23.26 -12.02 -4.52
N ASP A 548 24.04 -11.74 -3.47
CA ASP A 548 23.54 -11.58 -2.11
C ASP A 548 22.69 -10.32 -1.98
N VAL A 549 21.49 -10.50 -1.43
CA VAL A 549 20.52 -9.43 -1.21
C VAL A 549 20.79 -8.82 0.17
N LEU A 550 21.24 -7.56 0.21
CA LEU A 550 21.47 -6.82 1.44
C LEU A 550 20.14 -6.46 2.13
N THR A 551 19.18 -6.03 1.32
CA THR A 551 17.81 -5.73 1.73
C THR A 551 16.91 -5.78 0.51
N GLU A 552 15.63 -6.01 0.76
CA GLU A 552 14.61 -6.16 -0.25
C GLU A 552 13.39 -5.34 0.13
N LEU A 553 12.85 -4.61 -0.84
CA LEU A 553 11.55 -3.99 -0.75
C LEU A 553 10.56 -4.81 -1.58
N PRO A 554 9.61 -5.52 -0.93
CA PRO A 554 8.51 -6.15 -1.62
C PRO A 554 7.66 -5.08 -2.32
N VAL A 555 7.44 -5.22 -3.62
CA VAL A 555 6.69 -4.25 -4.42
C VAL A 555 5.37 -4.84 -4.90
N TYR A 556 4.30 -4.15 -4.54
CA TYR A 556 2.95 -4.40 -5.01
C TYR A 556 2.62 -3.32 -6.07
N PHE A 557 1.90 -3.69 -7.13
CA PHE A 557 1.72 -2.87 -8.32
C PHE A 557 1.34 -1.40 -8.00
N ASP A 558 2.12 -0.47 -8.55
CA ASP A 558 1.78 0.96 -8.59
C ASP A 558 1.53 1.59 -7.21
N SER A 559 2.38 1.22 -6.25
CA SER A 559 2.58 1.99 -5.04
C SER A 559 3.95 2.63 -5.13
N ALA A 560 4.02 3.95 -4.90
CA ALA A 560 5.24 4.55 -4.39
C ALA A 560 5.42 3.96 -2.99
N ILE A 561 6.03 2.79 -2.90
CA ILE A 561 6.33 2.19 -1.60
C ILE A 561 7.62 2.86 -1.16
N SER A 562 7.56 3.55 -0.04
CA SER A 562 8.75 3.88 0.73
C SER A 562 8.72 3.04 2.00
N THR A 563 9.81 2.35 2.30
CA THR A 563 9.98 1.74 3.61
C THR A 563 11.26 2.26 4.23
N THR A 564 11.24 2.36 5.55
CA THR A 564 12.45 2.51 6.32
C THR A 564 13.22 1.18 6.30
N GLN A 565 14.53 1.25 6.08
CA GLN A 565 15.44 0.12 6.24
C GLN A 565 16.51 0.48 7.27
N ASN A 566 17.17 -0.55 7.79
CA ASN A 566 18.24 -0.44 8.79
C ASN A 566 19.42 -1.33 8.38
N VAL A 567 20.05 -1.04 7.24
CA VAL A 567 21.19 -1.82 6.75
C VAL A 567 22.43 -0.95 6.70
N SER A 568 23.47 -1.35 7.44
CA SER A 568 24.78 -0.71 7.41
C SER A 568 25.57 -1.11 6.16
N VAL A 569 26.21 -0.12 5.56
CA VAL A 569 27.09 -0.25 4.39
C VAL A 569 28.40 0.49 4.68
N GLN A 570 29.50 -0.04 4.17
CA GLN A 570 30.82 0.50 4.46
C GLN A 570 31.27 1.48 3.39
N ALA A 571 32.13 2.42 3.76
CA ALA A 571 32.82 3.26 2.80
C ALA A 571 33.52 2.39 1.74
N GLY A 572 33.31 2.73 0.47
CA GLY A 572 33.85 2.00 -0.68
C GLY A 572 32.97 0.89 -1.25
N ASP A 573 31.91 0.47 -0.56
CA ASP A 573 30.94 -0.49 -1.10
C ASP A 573 30.22 0.08 -2.33
N TRP A 574 29.94 -0.78 -3.32
CA TRP A 574 29.12 -0.46 -4.48
C TRP A 574 27.69 -0.97 -4.28
N LEU A 575 26.75 -0.05 -4.11
CA LEU A 575 25.32 -0.35 -4.01
C LEU A 575 24.69 -0.48 -5.40
N GLN A 576 23.94 -1.55 -5.58
CA GLN A 576 23.34 -1.90 -6.86
C GLN A 576 21.87 -2.23 -6.69
N PHE A 577 21.09 -1.90 -7.70
CA PHE A 577 19.65 -2.02 -7.68
C PHE A 577 19.27 -3.17 -8.59
N TYR A 578 18.61 -4.19 -8.06
CA TYR A 578 18.14 -5.31 -8.82
C TYR A 578 16.62 -5.44 -8.68
N LEU A 579 15.94 -5.64 -9.79
CA LEU A 579 14.49 -5.81 -9.79
C LEU A 579 14.14 -7.24 -10.19
N ALA A 580 13.65 -8.02 -9.23
CA ALA A 580 13.22 -9.40 -9.46
C ALA A 580 11.72 -9.46 -9.75
N GLY A 581 11.28 -10.16 -10.80
CA GLY A 581 9.90 -10.58 -10.97
C GLY A 581 8.95 -9.70 -11.80
N THR A 582 9.41 -8.62 -12.46
CA THR A 582 8.51 -7.78 -13.29
C THR A 582 9.12 -7.22 -14.57
N ILE A 583 8.26 -6.93 -15.56
CA ILE A 583 8.55 -6.25 -16.84
C ILE A 583 8.33 -4.73 -16.80
N ILE A 584 7.85 -4.17 -15.68
CA ILE A 584 7.52 -2.74 -15.58
C ILE A 584 8.81 -1.91 -15.61
N ASN A 585 8.76 -0.65 -16.03
CA ASN A 585 9.87 0.29 -15.89
C ASN A 585 9.86 0.87 -14.46
N PRO A 586 10.62 0.41 -13.46
CA PRO A 586 10.64 1.11 -12.18
C PRO A 586 11.58 2.32 -12.23
N THR A 587 11.29 3.28 -11.38
CA THR A 587 12.25 4.21 -10.79
C THR A 587 12.35 3.86 -9.31
N ALA A 588 13.56 3.59 -8.84
CA ALA A 588 13.86 3.20 -7.48
C ALA A 588 14.83 4.20 -6.85
N GLY A 589 14.64 4.50 -5.57
CA GLY A 589 15.51 5.33 -4.77
C GLY A 589 16.04 4.56 -3.57
N ILE A 590 17.31 4.77 -3.22
CA ILE A 590 17.86 4.44 -1.91
C ILE A 590 18.18 5.76 -1.22
N GLU A 591 17.72 5.91 0.01
CA GLU A 591 18.12 6.98 0.90
C GLU A 591 19.10 6.42 1.93
N PHE A 592 20.22 7.10 2.14
CA PHE A 592 21.18 6.76 3.17
C PHE A 592 21.63 7.98 3.98
N ALA A 593 21.97 7.70 5.22
CA ALA A 593 22.55 8.65 6.16
C ALA A 593 23.96 8.19 6.51
N ASN A 594 24.91 9.12 6.49
CA ASN A 594 26.29 8.86 6.88
C ASN A 594 26.33 8.57 8.38
N GLN A 595 27.04 7.52 8.79
CA GLN A 595 27.34 7.27 10.19
C GLN A 595 28.39 8.27 10.67
N ALA A 596 28.24 8.72 11.91
CA ALA A 596 29.26 9.56 12.52
C ALA A 596 30.56 8.76 12.69
N PRO A 597 31.72 9.36 12.38
CA PRO A 597 33.00 8.70 12.63
C PRO A 597 33.15 8.42 14.13
N ALA A 598 33.56 7.20 14.45
CA ALA A 598 33.88 6.81 15.82
C ALA A 598 35.00 7.70 16.35
N LEU A 599 34.97 7.97 17.66
CA LEU A 599 36.03 8.70 18.33
C LEU A 599 37.30 7.84 18.29
N VAL A 600 38.22 8.16 17.39
CA VAL A 600 39.54 7.52 17.37
C VAL A 600 40.31 8.09 18.55
N MET A 601 40.46 7.31 19.63
CA MET A 601 41.43 7.64 20.67
C MET A 601 42.81 7.51 20.04
N ILE A 602 43.45 8.65 19.77
CA ILE A 602 44.86 8.72 19.36
C ILE A 602 45.73 8.62 20.60
#